data_AF-A0A7L1BG24-F1
#
_entry.id   AF-A0A7L1BG24-F1
#
_cell.length_a   1.000
_cell.length_b   1.000
_cell.length_c   1.000
_cell.angle_alpha   90.00
_cell.angle_beta   90.00
_cell.angle_gamma   90.00
#
_symmetry.space_group_name_H-M   'P 1'
#
loop_
_entity.id
_entity.type
_entity.pdbx_description
1 polymer ?
#
loop_
_entity_poly.entity_id
_entity_poly.type
_entity_poly.pdbx_seq_one_letter_code
_entity_poly.pdbx_strand_id
1 'polypeptide(L)'
;YDGHSDLHVGITNSKGVVYNYDQEGVHRAGSGWEQCISIPLVQPDMSELLQQWDDLLEEFSMEEAWLPHRYEEQQHNCYTFALAFVNRVRRGRGREPLSKAQFTERFLIPHTREASRYLTLHQELAHSDFYIVPLPEQEQ
;
A
#
# COMPACT_ATOMS: atom_id res chain seq x y z
N TYR A 1 6.15 14.66 0.27
CA TYR A 1 6.37 13.82 -0.92
C TYR A 1 6.49 14.74 -2.12
N ASP A 2 7.63 14.71 -2.78
CA ASP A 2 8.00 15.56 -3.93
C ASP A 2 8.02 14.79 -5.26
N GLY A 3 7.61 13.52 -5.25
CA GLY A 3 7.66 12.64 -6.43
C GLY A 3 9.02 11.99 -6.71
N HIS A 4 10.06 12.33 -5.92
CA HIS A 4 11.42 11.81 -6.07
C HIS A 4 11.88 10.94 -4.91
N SER A 5 11.11 10.92 -3.82
CA SER A 5 11.40 10.08 -2.66
C SER A 5 11.09 8.61 -2.96
N ASP A 6 12.03 7.71 -2.64
CA ASP A 6 11.78 6.27 -2.66
C ASP A 6 10.69 5.91 -1.64
N LEU A 7 9.60 5.31 -2.12
CA LEU A 7 8.47 4.92 -1.29
C LEU A 7 8.67 3.48 -0.78
N HIS A 8 8.71 3.33 0.54
CA HIS A 8 8.62 2.02 1.18
C HIS A 8 7.18 1.52 1.16
N VAL A 9 7.00 0.22 0.94
CA VAL A 9 5.67 -0.39 0.81
C VAL A 9 5.55 -1.56 1.78
N GLY A 10 4.35 -1.72 2.36
CA GLY A 10 4.00 -2.84 3.20
C GLY A 10 2.56 -3.28 2.97
N ILE A 11 2.22 -4.47 3.46
CA ILE A 11 0.87 -5.03 3.45
C ILE A 11 0.36 -5.06 4.88
N THR A 12 -0.84 -4.54 5.11
CA THR A 12 -1.44 -4.53 6.45
C THR A 12 -2.40 -5.68 6.67
N ASN A 13 -2.46 -6.19 7.90
CA ASN A 13 -3.50 -7.13 8.33
C ASN A 13 -4.76 -6.39 8.82
N SER A 14 -5.80 -7.13 9.19
CA SER A 14 -7.07 -6.56 9.66
C SER A 14 -6.95 -5.71 10.93
N LYS A 15 -5.85 -5.84 11.69
CA LYS A 15 -5.57 -5.10 12.93
C LYS A 15 -4.71 -3.85 12.70
N GLY A 16 -4.33 -3.56 11.46
CA GLY A 16 -3.49 -2.42 11.12
C GLY A 16 -1.98 -2.65 11.29
N VAL A 17 -1.54 -3.89 11.54
CA VAL A 17 -0.11 -4.22 11.60
C VAL A 17 0.43 -4.35 10.18
N VAL A 18 1.48 -3.60 9.88
CA VAL A 18 2.10 -3.55 8.55
C VAL A 18 3.28 -4.50 8.45
N TYR A 19 3.18 -5.44 7.52
CA TYR A 19 4.22 -6.37 7.13
C TYR A 19 5.04 -5.74 6.00
N ASN A 20 6.33 -5.56 6.22
CA ASN A 20 7.23 -4.93 5.25
C ASN A 20 8.58 -5.63 5.23
N TYR A 21 9.26 -5.58 4.09
CA TYR A 21 10.49 -6.32 3.84
C TYR A 21 11.64 -5.37 3.54
N ASP A 22 12.74 -5.50 4.28
CA ASP A 22 13.97 -4.75 4.07
C ASP A 22 15.22 -5.64 4.22
N GLN A 23 16.39 -5.01 4.33
CA GLN A 23 17.68 -5.66 4.45
C GLN A 23 17.81 -6.55 5.70
N GLU A 24 16.98 -6.32 6.72
CA GLU A 24 16.93 -7.10 7.97
C GLU A 24 15.85 -8.18 7.95
N GLY A 25 15.12 -8.35 6.83
CA GLY A 25 14.07 -9.35 6.68
C GLY A 25 12.67 -8.76 6.73
N VAL A 26 11.70 -9.61 7.10
CA VAL A 26 10.29 -9.19 7.22
C VAL A 26 10.02 -8.67 8.62
N HIS A 27 9.44 -7.48 8.70
CA HIS A 27 9.05 -6.81 9.94
C HIS A 27 7.54 -6.76 10.09
N ARG A 28 7.08 -6.75 11.35
CA ARG A 28 5.69 -6.50 11.74
C ARG A 28 5.62 -5.18 12.51
N ALA A 29 5.18 -4.12 11.86
CA ALA A 29 5.15 -2.78 12.43
C ALA A 29 3.73 -2.40 12.86
N GLY A 30 3.52 -2.15 14.15
CA GLY A 30 2.26 -1.61 14.67
C GLY A 30 2.17 -0.08 14.64
N SER A 31 3.27 0.60 14.28
CA SER A 31 3.41 2.06 14.21
C SER A 31 4.48 2.44 13.18
N GLY A 32 4.60 3.71 12.84
CA GLY A 32 5.58 4.24 11.87
C GLY A 32 5.05 4.36 10.44
N TRP A 33 3.77 4.03 10.23
CA TRP A 33 3.07 4.12 8.95
C TRP A 33 1.93 5.15 8.98
N GLU A 34 1.89 6.02 9.99
CA GLU A 34 0.80 6.99 10.19
C GLU A 34 0.73 8.04 9.06
N GLN A 35 1.83 8.26 8.36
CA GLN A 35 1.93 9.17 7.21
C GLN A 35 2.00 8.41 5.86
N CYS A 36 1.35 7.25 5.77
CA CYS A 36 1.28 6.46 4.55
C CYS A 36 0.03 6.77 3.70
N ILE A 37 0.05 6.29 2.46
CA ILE A 37 -1.15 6.22 1.61
C ILE A 37 -1.71 4.80 1.72
N SER A 38 -2.90 4.66 2.31
CA SER A 38 -3.57 3.37 2.41
C SER A 38 -4.32 3.05 1.11
N ILE A 39 -4.01 1.89 0.52
CA ILE A 39 -4.61 1.45 -0.74
C ILE A 39 -5.45 0.19 -0.47
N PRO A 40 -6.78 0.24 -0.64
CA PRO A 40 -7.63 -0.93 -0.39
C PRO A 40 -7.43 -1.99 -1.48
N LEU A 41 -6.92 -3.15 -1.08
CA LEU A 41 -6.67 -4.30 -1.98
C LEU A 41 -7.84 -5.28 -2.05
N VAL A 42 -8.67 -5.30 -1.01
CA VAL A 42 -9.82 -6.19 -0.84
C VAL A 42 -11.07 -5.34 -0.72
N GLN A 43 -12.12 -5.69 -1.47
CA GLN A 43 -13.40 -5.00 -1.38
C GLN A 43 -14.24 -5.59 -0.23
N PRO A 44 -15.13 -4.79 0.41
CA PRO A 44 -15.92 -5.23 1.57
C PRO A 44 -16.81 -6.45 1.31
N ASP A 45 -17.19 -6.71 0.06
CA ASP A 45 -17.98 -7.86 -0.37
C ASP A 45 -17.16 -9.16 -0.45
N MET A 46 -15.85 -9.11 -0.24
CA MET A 46 -14.95 -10.27 -0.26
C MET A 46 -14.69 -10.84 1.15
N SER A 47 -15.76 -11.12 1.90
CA SER A 47 -15.71 -11.56 3.30
C SER A 47 -14.87 -12.83 3.53
N GLU A 48 -14.94 -13.81 2.63
CA GLU A 48 -14.14 -15.04 2.72
C GLU A 48 -12.63 -14.77 2.64
N LEU A 49 -12.23 -13.82 1.78
CA LEU A 49 -10.82 -13.43 1.67
C LEU A 49 -10.37 -12.68 2.92
N LEU A 50 -11.22 -11.80 3.46
CA LEU A 50 -10.92 -11.09 4.70
C LEU A 50 -10.68 -12.06 5.87
N GLN A 51 -11.39 -13.20 5.90
CA GLN A 51 -11.23 -14.20 6.96
C GLN A 51 -9.88 -14.93 6.90
N GLN A 52 -9.30 -15.10 5.71
CA GLN A 52 -8.03 -15.80 5.51
C GLN A 52 -6.83 -14.87 5.30
N TRP A 53 -7.07 -13.58 5.07
CA TRP A 53 -6.05 -12.59 4.71
C TRP A 53 -4.91 -12.55 5.74
N ASP A 54 -5.27 -12.46 7.02
CA ASP A 54 -4.30 -12.34 8.11
C ASP A 54 -3.43 -13.60 8.22
N ASP A 55 -4.03 -14.78 8.17
CA ASP A 55 -3.31 -16.06 8.25
C ASP A 55 -2.41 -16.28 7.03
N LEU A 56 -2.90 -15.95 5.83
CA LEU A 56 -2.10 -16.01 4.60
C LEU A 56 -0.92 -15.05 4.63
N LEU A 57 -1.10 -13.84 5.16
CA LEU A 57 -0.03 -12.85 5.28
C LEU A 57 1.01 -13.29 6.30
N GLU A 58 0.56 -13.84 7.42
CA GLU A 58 1.43 -14.37 8.47
C GLU A 58 2.27 -15.56 7.95
N GLU A 59 1.65 -16.55 7.29
CA GLU A 59 2.36 -17.68 6.66
C GLU A 59 3.37 -17.18 5.61
N PHE A 60 2.93 -16.31 4.70
CA PHE A 60 3.77 -15.76 3.64
C PHE A 60 4.99 -15.01 4.18
N SER A 61 4.81 -14.27 5.28
CA SER A 61 5.88 -13.50 5.92
C SER A 61 7.02 -14.36 6.49
N MET A 62 6.77 -15.65 6.73
CA MET A 62 7.75 -16.59 7.28
C MET A 62 8.48 -17.40 6.21
N GLU A 63 8.13 -17.25 4.94
CA GLU A 63 8.74 -18.02 3.86
C GLU A 63 10.24 -17.69 3.71
N GLU A 64 11.06 -18.71 3.42
CA GLU A 64 12.52 -18.57 3.23
C GLU A 64 12.90 -17.57 2.12
N ALA A 65 11.97 -17.33 1.19
CA ALA A 65 12.12 -16.33 0.13
C ALA A 65 12.37 -14.91 0.69
N TRP A 66 11.95 -14.63 1.92
CA TRP A 66 12.02 -13.30 2.54
C TRP A 66 13.03 -13.22 3.68
N LEU A 67 14.03 -14.11 3.69
CA LEU A 67 15.14 -14.01 4.61
C LEU A 67 16.04 -12.81 4.29
N PRO A 68 16.75 -12.23 5.27
CA PRO A 68 17.54 -11.00 5.09
C PRO A 68 18.58 -11.12 3.97
N HIS A 69 19.27 -12.25 3.87
CA HIS A 69 20.30 -12.50 2.87
C HIS A 69 19.78 -12.64 1.43
N ARG A 70 18.45 -12.69 1.24
CA ARG A 70 17.81 -12.71 -0.09
C ARG A 70 17.51 -11.31 -0.60
N TYR A 71 17.63 -10.28 0.25
CA TYR A 71 17.27 -8.92 -0.09
C TYR A 71 18.15 -8.39 -1.22
N GLU A 72 17.49 -7.79 -2.21
CA GLU A 72 18.15 -7.15 -3.35
C GLU A 72 17.33 -5.92 -3.76
N GLU A 73 17.93 -4.74 -3.65
CA GLU A 73 17.24 -3.45 -3.76
C GLU A 73 16.47 -3.28 -5.07
N GLN A 74 16.91 -3.88 -6.19
CA GLN A 74 16.30 -3.68 -7.50
C GLN A 74 15.28 -4.78 -7.88
N GLN A 75 15.47 -5.99 -7.40
CA GLN A 75 14.78 -7.20 -7.86
C GLN A 75 14.04 -7.94 -6.75
N HIS A 76 14.46 -7.79 -5.50
CA HIS A 76 13.90 -8.50 -4.35
C HIS A 76 13.82 -7.61 -3.10
N ASN A 77 12.86 -6.69 -3.12
CA ASN A 77 12.71 -5.59 -2.16
C ASN A 77 11.27 -5.52 -1.61
N CYS A 78 10.95 -4.45 -0.86
CA CYS A 78 9.63 -4.23 -0.27
C CYS A 78 8.49 -4.21 -1.30
N TYR A 79 8.74 -3.66 -2.50
CA TYR A 79 7.76 -3.62 -3.57
C TYR A 79 7.48 -5.03 -4.10
N THR A 80 8.50 -5.85 -4.34
CA THR A 80 8.30 -7.22 -4.82
C THR A 80 7.69 -8.12 -3.76
N PHE A 81 7.96 -7.86 -2.48
CA PHE A 81 7.24 -8.49 -1.36
C PHE A 81 5.73 -8.25 -1.44
N ALA A 82 5.32 -6.97 -1.51
CA ALA A 82 3.91 -6.60 -1.61
C ALA A 82 3.23 -7.19 -2.86
N LEU A 83 3.89 -7.10 -4.02
CA LEU A 83 3.38 -7.66 -5.27
C LEU A 83 3.26 -9.19 -5.21
N ALA A 84 4.24 -9.88 -4.63
CA ALA A 84 4.24 -11.33 -4.52
C ALA A 84 3.08 -11.80 -3.62
N PHE A 85 2.83 -11.14 -2.49
CA PHE A 85 1.68 -11.45 -1.64
C PHE A 85 0.34 -11.27 -2.37
N VAL A 86 0.16 -10.11 -3.03
CA VAL A 86 -1.04 -9.83 -3.83
C VAL A 86 -1.23 -10.90 -4.92
N ASN A 87 -0.14 -11.32 -5.57
CA ASN A 87 -0.20 -12.38 -6.57
C ASN A 87 -0.50 -13.77 -5.99
N ARG A 88 -0.03 -14.09 -4.78
CA ARG A 88 -0.41 -15.33 -4.07
C ARG A 88 -1.92 -15.37 -3.82
N VAL A 89 -2.48 -14.29 -3.30
CA VAL A 89 -3.93 -14.15 -3.07
C VAL A 89 -4.71 -14.25 -4.38
N ARG A 90 -4.24 -13.62 -5.46
CA ARG A 90 -4.88 -13.69 -6.78
C ARG A 90 -4.89 -15.10 -7.35
N ARG A 91 -3.75 -15.80 -7.28
CA ARG A 91 -3.63 -17.19 -7.74
C ARG A 91 -4.55 -18.13 -6.98
N GLY A 92 -4.65 -17.98 -5.65
CA GLY A 92 -5.60 -18.73 -4.82
C GLY A 92 -7.07 -18.56 -5.26
N ARG A 93 -7.39 -17.47 -5.95
CA ARG A 93 -8.71 -17.18 -6.51
C ARG A 93 -8.83 -17.46 -8.01
N GLY A 94 -7.86 -18.19 -8.60
CA GLY A 94 -7.85 -18.50 -10.03
C GLY A 94 -7.67 -17.29 -10.94
N ARG A 95 -7.10 -16.20 -10.43
CA ARG A 95 -6.82 -14.98 -11.21
C ARG A 95 -5.36 -14.93 -11.64
N GLU A 96 -5.14 -14.39 -12.84
CA GLU A 96 -3.78 -14.15 -13.34
C GLU A 96 -2.98 -13.19 -12.44
N PRO A 97 -1.68 -13.46 -12.26
CA PRO A 97 -0.78 -12.57 -11.53
C PRO A 97 -0.60 -11.25 -12.27
N LEU A 98 -0.37 -10.19 -11.51
CA LEU A 98 -0.04 -8.87 -12.03
C LEU A 98 1.47 -8.75 -12.24
N SER A 99 1.86 -8.10 -13.33
CA SER A 99 3.22 -7.59 -13.49
C SER A 99 3.47 -6.35 -12.62
N LYS A 100 4.74 -5.96 -12.44
CA LYS A 100 5.11 -4.70 -11.76
C LYS A 100 4.38 -3.50 -12.40
N ALA A 101 4.38 -3.43 -13.73
CA ALA A 101 3.69 -2.35 -14.46
C ALA A 101 2.18 -2.32 -14.16
N GLN A 102 1.50 -3.47 -14.27
CA GLN A 102 0.06 -3.56 -14.02
C GLN A 102 -0.31 -3.21 -12.58
N PHE A 103 0.50 -3.66 -11.61
CA PHE A 103 0.27 -3.34 -10.20
C PHE A 103 0.44 -1.84 -9.94
N THR A 104 1.53 -1.24 -10.44
CA THR A 104 1.78 0.19 -10.30
C THR A 104 0.70 1.03 -10.96
N GLU A 105 0.35 0.74 -12.20
CA GLU A 105 -0.67 1.50 -12.94
C GLU A 105 -2.04 1.44 -12.29
N ARG A 106 -2.43 0.25 -11.80
CA ARG A 106 -3.77 0.03 -11.25
C ARG A 106 -3.91 0.51 -9.81
N PHE A 107 -2.88 0.34 -8.99
CA PHE A 107 -2.97 0.56 -7.55
C PHE A 107 -2.15 1.73 -7.04
N LEU A 108 -0.99 2.05 -7.62
CA LEU A 108 -0.13 3.09 -7.04
C LEU A 108 -0.33 4.47 -7.69
N ILE A 109 -0.37 4.53 -9.03
CA ILE A 109 -0.45 5.80 -9.76
C ILE A 109 -1.68 6.64 -9.39
N PRO A 110 -2.90 6.08 -9.29
CA PRO A 110 -4.09 6.88 -8.96
C PRO A 110 -3.95 7.58 -7.59
N HIS A 111 -3.53 6.83 -6.57
CA HIS A 111 -3.46 7.32 -5.20
C HIS A 111 -2.24 8.23 -4.97
N THR A 112 -1.09 7.95 -5.59
CA THR A 112 0.08 8.84 -5.51
C THR A 112 -0.17 10.19 -6.21
N ARG A 113 -0.91 10.20 -7.33
CA ARG A 113 -1.34 11.45 -7.98
C ARG A 113 -2.29 12.25 -7.11
N GLU A 114 -3.25 11.58 -6.47
CA GLU A 114 -4.20 12.22 -5.56
C GLU A 114 -3.47 12.82 -4.35
N ALA A 115 -2.59 12.06 -3.70
CA ALA A 115 -1.77 12.53 -2.59
C ALA A 115 -0.87 13.72 -3.00
N SER A 116 -0.25 13.66 -4.18
CA SER A 116 0.55 14.77 -4.70
C SER A 116 -0.29 16.04 -4.87
N ARG A 117 -1.48 15.95 -5.47
CA ARG A 117 -2.40 17.10 -5.60
C ARG A 117 -2.81 17.67 -4.24
N TYR A 118 -3.16 16.81 -3.30
CA TYR A 118 -3.52 17.21 -1.94
C TYR A 118 -2.38 17.96 -1.26
N LEU A 119 -1.16 17.41 -1.32
CA LEU A 119 0.02 18.02 -0.70
C LEU A 119 0.35 19.36 -1.33
N THR A 120 0.27 19.49 -2.65
CA THR A 120 0.45 20.78 -3.33
C THR A 120 -0.59 21.80 -2.88
N LEU A 121 -1.88 21.43 -2.85
CA LEU A 121 -2.94 22.33 -2.40
C LEU A 121 -2.74 22.74 -0.93
N HIS A 122 -2.41 21.79 -0.05
CA HIS A 122 -2.14 22.06 1.35
C HIS A 122 -0.97 23.03 1.53
N GLN A 123 0.10 22.87 0.75
CA GLN A 123 1.25 23.78 0.78
C GLN A 123 0.86 25.19 0.33
N GLU A 124 0.12 25.33 -0.77
CA GLU A 124 -0.36 26.64 -1.26
C GLU A 124 -1.25 27.34 -0.21
N LEU A 125 -2.18 26.61 0.40
CA LEU A 125 -3.06 27.14 1.45
C LEU A 125 -2.29 27.51 2.72
N ALA A 126 -1.23 26.78 3.08
CA ALA A 126 -0.43 27.11 4.25
C ALA A 126 0.39 28.42 4.09
N HIS A 127 0.62 28.88 2.85
CA HIS A 127 1.42 30.07 2.56
C HIS A 127 0.61 31.25 2.00
N SER A 128 -0.72 31.10 1.90
CA SER A 128 -1.62 32.11 1.34
C SER A 128 -2.76 32.41 2.31
N ASP A 129 -3.20 33.67 2.39
CA ASP A 129 -4.47 33.98 3.05
C ASP A 129 -5.63 33.46 2.19
N PHE A 130 -6.52 32.68 2.78
CA PHE A 130 -7.69 32.13 2.10
C PHE A 130 -8.95 32.22 2.97
N TYR A 131 -10.12 32.12 2.34
CA TYR A 131 -11.41 32.04 2.99
C TYR A 131 -12.19 30.85 2.43
N ILE A 132 -12.69 29.98 3.31
CA ILE A 132 -13.52 28.84 2.93
C ILE A 132 -14.96 29.33 2.81
N VAL A 133 -15.52 29.28 1.60
CA VAL A 133 -16.93 29.61 1.37
C VAL A 133 -17.76 28.34 1.50
N PRO A 134 -18.81 28.31 2.34
CA PRO A 134 -19.71 27.17 2.41
C PRO A 134 -20.35 26.93 1.03
N LEU A 135 -20.43 25.67 0.61
CA LEU A 135 -21.21 25.32 -0.57
C LEU A 135 -22.69 25.64 -0.30
N PRO A 136 -23.41 26.26 -1.25
CA PRO A 136 -24.86 26.44 -1.13
C PRO A 136 -25.49 25.06 -0.90
N GLU A 137 -26.41 24.96 0.07
CA GLU A 137 -27.22 23.75 0.22
C GLU A 137 -27.87 23.45 -1.13
N GLN A 138 -27.58 22.29 -1.70
CA GLN A 138 -28.32 21.83 -2.86
C GLN A 138 -29.74 21.53 -2.38
N GLU A 139 -30.69 22.41 -2.72
CA GLU A 139 -32.12 22.14 -2.57
C GLU A 139 -32.43 20.79 -3.23
N GLN A 140 -32.83 19.81 -2.41
CA GLN A 140 -33.27 18.48 -2.84
C GLN A 140 -34.58 18.54 -3.62
#